data_AF-F6YQQ3-F1
#
_entry.id   AF-F6YQQ3-F1
#
_cell.length_a   1.000
_cell.length_b   1.000
_cell.length_c   1.000
_cell.angle_alpha   90.00
_cell.angle_beta   90.00
_cell.angle_gamma   90.00
#
_symmetry.space_group_name_H-M   'P 1'
#
loop_
_entity.id
_entity.type
_entity.pdbx_description
1 polymer ?
#
loop_
_entity_poly.entity_id
_entity_poly.type
_entity_poly.pdbx_seq_one_letter_code
_entity_poly.pdbx_strand_id
1 'polypeptide(L)'
;MAVTLGPVSDPGPEMTLLEINQELQSQLEQSKQDFRDLKQKFLVSESTAYILANELQKYKSGACKDIIESVLGEKLQFQEGKPTEKSTLAEKLK
;
A
#
# COMPACT_ATOMS: atom_id res chain seq x y z
N MET A 1 50.53 -14.15 -41.80
CA MET A 1 49.89 -13.17 -40.89
C MET A 1 49.38 -13.95 -39.68
N ALA A 2 50.12 -13.97 -38.57
CA ALA A 2 49.70 -14.66 -37.36
C ALA A 2 48.82 -13.71 -36.53
N VAL A 3 47.56 -14.07 -36.34
CA VAL A 3 46.63 -13.35 -35.45
C VAL A 3 47.03 -13.72 -34.02
N THR A 4 47.69 -12.81 -33.33
CA THR A 4 47.93 -12.90 -31.89
C THR A 4 46.58 -12.67 -31.20
N LEU A 5 45.92 -13.77 -30.83
CA LEU A 5 44.81 -13.75 -29.87
C LEU A 5 45.41 -13.33 -28.53
N GLY A 6 45.26 -12.05 -28.18
CA GLY A 6 45.57 -11.57 -26.83
C GLY A 6 44.74 -12.36 -25.80
N PRO A 7 45.24 -12.50 -24.56
CA PRO A 7 44.56 -13.30 -23.56
C PRO A 7 43.15 -12.73 -23.36
N VAL A 8 42.14 -13.54 -23.66
CA VAL A 8 40.77 -13.29 -23.24
C VAL A 8 40.78 -13.50 -21.73
N SER A 9 40.91 -12.40 -20.99
CA SER A 9 40.74 -12.40 -19.54
C SER A 9 39.27 -12.64 -19.24
N ASP A 10 38.90 -13.91 -19.12
CA ASP A 10 37.62 -14.32 -18.57
C ASP A 10 37.56 -13.81 -17.12
N PRO A 11 36.56 -13.00 -16.74
CA PRO A 11 36.44 -12.51 -15.37
C PRO A 11 36.34 -13.73 -14.44
N GLY A 12 37.31 -13.87 -13.55
CA GLY A 12 37.34 -14.99 -12.62
C GLY A 12 36.08 -15.04 -11.75
N PRO A 13 35.71 -16.21 -11.22
CA PRO A 13 34.48 -16.40 -10.46
C PRO A 13 34.33 -15.47 -9.24
N GLU A 14 35.42 -14.94 -8.70
CA GLU A 14 35.43 -13.94 -7.62
C GLU A 14 34.90 -12.58 -8.08
N MET A 15 35.21 -12.15 -9.31
CA MET A 15 34.72 -10.89 -9.87
C MET A 15 33.20 -10.97 -10.12
N THR A 16 32.73 -12.10 -10.66
CA THR A 16 31.31 -12.40 -10.84
C THR A 16 30.54 -12.44 -9.52
N LEU A 17 31.14 -12.99 -8.45
CA LEU A 17 30.52 -13.04 -7.13
C LEU A 17 30.34 -11.64 -6.52
N LEU A 18 31.34 -10.77 -6.69
CA LEU A 18 31.27 -9.40 -6.20
C LEU A 18 30.20 -8.58 -6.94
N GLU A 19 30.10 -8.73 -8.26
CA GLU A 19 29.05 -8.11 -9.08
C GLU A 19 27.65 -8.55 -8.64
N ILE A 20 27.45 -9.86 -8.42
CA ILE A 20 26.17 -10.40 -7.92
C ILE A 20 25.86 -9.82 -6.53
N ASN A 21 26.84 -9.72 -5.64
CA ASN A 21 26.62 -9.15 -4.31
C ASN A 21 26.20 -7.68 -4.38
N GLN A 22 26.85 -6.90 -5.25
CA GLN A 22 26.52 -5.49 -5.44
C GLN A 22 25.11 -5.31 -6.01
N GLU A 23 24.73 -6.14 -6.98
CA GLU A 23 23.38 -6.15 -7.55
C GLU A 23 22.31 -6.48 -6.49
N LEU A 24 22.56 -7.50 -5.66
CA LEU A 24 21.65 -7.86 -4.56
C LEU A 24 21.50 -6.73 -3.53
N GLN A 25 22.58 -6.01 -3.22
CA GLN A 25 22.50 -4.85 -2.34
C GLN A 25 21.67 -3.71 -2.96
N SER A 26 21.85 -3.45 -4.25
CA SER A 26 21.06 -2.46 -5.00
C SER A 26 19.58 -2.81 -4.97
N GLN A 27 19.22 -4.07 -5.28
CA GLN A 27 17.84 -4.55 -5.24
C GLN A 27 17.23 -4.47 -3.83
N LEU A 28 18.01 -4.78 -2.79
CA LEU A 28 17.56 -4.67 -1.41
C LEU A 28 17.23 -3.22 -1.03
N GLU A 29 18.09 -2.27 -1.39
CA GLU A 29 17.84 -0.86 -1.11
C GLU A 29 16.64 -0.31 -1.90
N GLN A 30 16.50 -0.72 -3.17
CA GLN A 30 15.32 -0.37 -3.97
C GLN A 30 14.03 -0.91 -3.32
N SER A 31 14.01 -2.20 -2.96
CA SER A 31 12.86 -2.83 -2.30
C SER A 31 12.49 -2.16 -0.97
N LYS A 32 13.49 -1.75 -0.17
CA LYS A 32 13.25 -0.99 1.06
C LYS A 32 12.60 0.36 0.78
N GLN A 33 13.04 1.07 -0.26
CA GLN A 33 12.44 2.34 -0.64
C GLN A 33 11.00 2.14 -1.15
N ASP A 34 10.78 1.16 -2.02
CA ASP A 34 9.45 0.85 -2.55
C ASP A 34 8.47 0.49 -1.44
N PHE A 35 8.91 -0.26 -0.43
CA PHE A 35 8.09 -0.58 0.73
C PHE A 35 7.73 0.67 1.55
N ARG A 36 8.67 1.61 1.74
CA ARG A 36 8.38 2.88 2.43
C ARG A 36 7.34 3.69 1.66
N ASP A 37 7.50 3.80 0.36
CA ASP A 37 6.60 4.56 -0.51
C ASP A 37 5.20 3.94 -0.53
N LEU A 38 5.12 2.61 -0.63
CA LEU A 38 3.86 1.88 -0.59
C LEU A 38 3.16 2.05 0.76
N LYS A 39 3.91 1.99 1.86
CA LYS A 39 3.37 2.23 3.21
C LYS A 39 2.79 3.63 3.34
N GLN A 40 3.46 4.65 2.81
CA GLN A 40 2.94 6.02 2.81
C GLN A 40 1.64 6.12 2.01
N LYS A 41 1.60 5.56 0.80
CA LYS A 41 0.38 5.53 -0.04
C LYS A 41 -0.78 4.80 0.65
N PHE A 42 -0.48 3.69 1.33
CA PHE A 42 -1.47 2.95 2.11
C PHE A 42 -2.08 3.80 3.22
N LEU A 43 -1.26 4.49 4.02
CA LEU A 43 -1.76 5.35 5.11
C LEU A 43 -2.62 6.52 4.60
N VAL A 44 -2.25 7.13 3.46
CA VAL A 44 -3.07 8.15 2.81
C VAL A 44 -4.40 7.57 2.34
N SER A 45 -4.37 6.35 1.79
CA SER A 45 -5.58 5.66 1.33
C SER A 45 -6.49 5.28 2.51
N GLU A 46 -5.92 4.80 3.61
CA GLU A 46 -6.65 4.45 4.84
C GLU A 46 -7.32 5.68 5.45
N SER A 47 -6.59 6.79 5.58
CA SER A 47 -7.15 8.05 6.10
C SER A 47 -8.24 8.61 5.18
N THR A 48 -8.06 8.55 3.86
CA THR A 48 -9.07 8.96 2.88
C THR A 48 -10.33 8.10 2.97
N ALA A 49 -10.18 6.77 3.05
CA ALA A 49 -11.30 5.85 3.20
C ALA A 49 -12.08 6.11 4.50
N TYR A 50 -11.37 6.39 5.60
CA TYR A 50 -11.99 6.74 6.88
C TYR A 50 -12.80 8.04 6.80
N ILE A 51 -12.25 9.09 6.18
CA ILE A 51 -12.95 10.37 5.98
C ILE A 51 -14.21 10.16 5.14
N LEU A 52 -14.09 9.48 4.00
CA LEU A 52 -15.21 9.20 3.12
C LEU A 52 -16.30 8.36 3.80
N ALA A 53 -15.93 7.37 4.61
CA ALA A 53 -16.88 6.57 5.38
C ALA A 53 -17.65 7.43 6.39
N ASN A 54 -16.96 8.34 7.10
CA ASN A 54 -17.59 9.26 8.05
C ASN A 54 -18.49 10.28 7.33
N GLU A 55 -18.08 10.80 6.19
CA GLU A 55 -18.91 11.70 5.37
C GLU A 55 -20.16 10.98 4.88
N LEU A 56 -20.01 9.78 4.33
CA LEU A 56 -21.15 8.93 3.94
C LEU A 56 -22.08 8.66 5.12
N GLN A 57 -21.55 8.42 6.32
CA GLN A 57 -22.37 8.25 7.52
C GLN A 57 -23.15 9.54 7.84
N LYS A 58 -22.55 10.73 7.69
CA LYS A 58 -23.25 12.00 7.88
C LYS A 58 -24.37 12.20 6.84
N TYR A 59 -24.12 11.91 5.57
CA TYR A 59 -25.16 11.98 4.54
C TYR A 59 -26.25 10.91 4.69
N LYS A 60 -25.91 9.75 5.28
CA LYS A 60 -26.88 8.70 5.62
C LYS A 60 -27.59 8.96 6.95
N SER A 61 -27.06 9.83 7.80
CA SER A 61 -27.74 10.29 9.01
C SER A 61 -29.00 11.05 8.61
N GLY A 62 -30.08 10.89 9.40
CA GLY A 62 -31.46 11.16 8.98
C GLY A 62 -31.73 12.52 8.31
N ALA A 63 -30.91 13.55 8.57
CA ALA A 63 -31.06 14.88 7.97
C ALA A 63 -30.95 14.90 6.44
N CYS A 64 -30.17 14.01 5.82
CA CYS A 64 -30.04 13.93 4.35
C CYS A 64 -30.78 12.73 3.76
N LYS A 65 -31.23 11.78 4.58
CA LYS A 65 -31.95 10.59 4.12
C LYS A 65 -33.20 10.96 3.31
N ASP A 66 -34.04 11.84 3.85
CA ASP A 66 -35.30 12.22 3.20
C ASP A 66 -35.07 12.95 1.88
N ILE A 67 -34.02 13.77 1.79
CA ILE A 67 -33.63 14.47 0.56
C ILE A 67 -33.16 13.46 -0.49
N ILE A 68 -32.33 12.49 -0.10
CA ILE A 68 -31.81 11.46 -1.00
C ILE A 68 -32.95 10.54 -1.48
N GLU A 69 -33.84 10.09 -0.59
CA GLU A 69 -35.01 9.28 -0.96
C GLU A 69 -35.95 10.04 -1.91
N SER A 70 -36.15 11.34 -1.67
CA SER A 70 -36.97 12.21 -2.55
C SER A 70 -36.36 12.37 -3.94
N VAL A 71 -35.04 12.59 -4.06
CA VAL A 71 -34.36 12.73 -5.36
C VAL A 71 -34.30 11.40 -6.12
N LEU A 72 -34.08 10.28 -5.43
CA LEU A 72 -33.99 8.96 -6.05
C LEU A 72 -35.35 8.33 -6.34
N GLY A 73 -36.42 8.80 -5.70
CA GLY A 73 -37.76 8.22 -5.84
C GLY A 73 -37.91 6.82 -5.24
N GLU A 74 -36.95 6.38 -4.41
CA GLU A 74 -36.93 5.07 -3.77
C GLU A 74 -36.53 5.19 -2.29
N LYS A 75 -37.12 4.35 -1.43
CA LYS A 75 -36.85 4.33 0.01
C LYS A 75 -35.57 3.55 0.31
N LEU A 76 -34.61 4.17 0.99
CA LEU A 76 -33.32 3.54 1.28
C LEU A 76 -33.38 2.76 2.59
N GLN A 77 -33.25 1.43 2.48
CA GLN A 77 -33.11 0.49 3.59
C GLN A 77 -31.67 0.50 4.11
N PHE A 78 -31.21 1.63 4.65
CA PHE A 78 -29.91 1.66 5.32
C PHE A 78 -30.02 0.95 6.66
N GLN A 79 -29.41 -0.23 6.75
CA GLN A 79 -29.15 -0.87 8.03
C GLN A 79 -28.07 -0.03 8.73
N GLU A 80 -28.45 0.65 9.81
CA GLU A 80 -27.54 1.44 10.62
C GLU A 80 -26.56 0.48 11.30
N GLY A 81 -25.45 0.20 10.62
CA GLY A 81 -24.34 -0.55 11.18
C GLY A 81 -23.77 0.25 12.34
N LYS A 82 -24.11 -0.17 13.56
CA LYS A 82 -23.57 0.38 14.82
C LYS A 82 -22.05 0.54 14.66
N PRO A 83 -21.47 1.73 14.89
CA PRO A 83 -20.02 1.88 14.87
C PRO A 83 -19.48 0.99 15.99
N THR A 84 -18.86 -0.12 15.62
CA THR A 84 -18.18 -0.97 16.60
C THR A 84 -16.98 -0.16 17.03
N GLU A 85 -17.06 0.40 18.24
CA GLU A 85 -15.94 1.00 18.96
C GLU A 85 -14.70 0.11 18.75
N LYS A 86 -13.62 0.76 18.34
CA LYS A 86 -12.32 0.14 18.13
C LYS A 86 -11.96 -0.74 19.33
N SER A 87 -12.03 -2.04 19.10
CA SER A 87 -11.10 -3.07 19.53
C SER A 87 -10.18 -2.66 20.70
N THR A 88 -10.56 -3.15 21.87
CA THR A 88 -9.72 -3.53 23.02
C THR A 88 -8.62 -4.53 22.61
N LEU A 89 -7.69 -4.14 21.73
CA LEU A 89 -6.50 -4.93 21.37
C LEU A 89 -5.21 -4.35 21.96
N ALA A 90 -5.28 -3.24 22.70
CA ALA A 90 -4.12 -2.64 23.36
C ALA A 90 -3.77 -3.27 24.73
N GLU A 91 -4.57 -4.19 25.28
CA GLU A 91 -4.38 -4.69 26.66
C GLU A 91 -3.76 -6.10 26.76
N LYS A 92 -3.59 -6.84 25.65
CA LYS A 92 -3.05 -8.22 25.69
C LYS A 92 -1.61 -8.40 25.22
N LEU A 93 -0.86 -7.31 25.07
CA LEU A 93 0.59 -7.35 24.87
C LEU A 93 1.27 -6.74 26.09
N LYS A 94 1.23 -7.49 27.20
CA LYS A 94 2.09 -7.34 28.38
C LYS A 94 2.76 -8.67 28.65
#